data_AF-A0A1G4GXQ2-F1
#
_entry.id   AF-A0A1G4GXQ2-F1
#
_cell.length_a   1.000
_cell.length_b   1.000
_cell.length_c   1.000
_cell.angle_alpha   90.00
_cell.angle_beta   90.00
_cell.angle_gamma   90.00
#
_symmetry.space_group_name_H-M   'P 1'
#
loop_
_entity.id
_entity.type
_entity.pdbx_description
1 polymer ?
#
loop_
_entity_poly.entity_id
_entity_poly.type
_entity_poly.pdbx_seq_one_letter_code
_entity_poly.pdbx_strand_id
1 'polypeptide(L)'
;MACDLEKIEEKEREQPNVVIQLNALGLDELISLTLKLEEEWKQIKKNYAILEGAVVTYDKCKNSVEQLNPSKFEAKNFNAFMNELERSELIKLCNKEQSAGRRLLTEGEEPRAKDSLQQLDTLIDQIDISKKDAEAEKKALDVHIPLTSLVYIPGKIVDTENFLIRMGTNYYVQRNAQQTIEYFNTKIGKLNEQIKKLKITIIEKKNEIDLCKNYIQLKRQMQMTGGGAAPVGASANGQQATPRAAN
;
A
#
# COMPACT_ATOMS: atom_id res chain seq x y z
N MET A 1 -17.02 -0.72 -32.90
CA MET A 1 -17.21 -1.86 -31.98
C MET A 1 -16.50 -1.69 -30.64
N ALA A 2 -15.19 -1.37 -30.57
CA ALA A 2 -14.55 -1.07 -29.28
C ALA A 2 -14.86 0.35 -28.74
N CYS A 3 -14.98 1.35 -29.62
CA CYS A 3 -15.31 2.73 -29.23
C CYS A 3 -16.77 2.94 -28.79
N ASP A 4 -17.64 1.95 -29.01
CA ASP A 4 -19.06 2.05 -28.67
C ASP A 4 -19.31 1.59 -27.22
N LEU A 5 -18.42 0.77 -26.64
CA LEU A 5 -18.48 0.31 -25.25
C LEU A 5 -18.05 1.40 -24.26
N GLU A 6 -17.00 2.17 -24.58
CA GLU A 6 -16.56 3.29 -23.72
C GLU A 6 -17.63 4.40 -23.63
N LYS A 7 -18.34 4.67 -24.73
CA LYS A 7 -19.45 5.64 -24.77
C LYS A 7 -20.70 5.17 -24.02
N ILE A 8 -20.87 3.86 -23.85
CA ILE A 8 -21.97 3.30 -23.06
C ILE A 8 -21.59 3.31 -21.56
N GLU A 9 -20.35 3.01 -21.19
CA GLU A 9 -19.87 3.11 -19.80
C GLU A 9 -19.84 4.55 -19.26
N GLU A 10 -19.55 5.54 -20.10
CA GLU A 10 -19.62 6.96 -19.72
C GLU A 10 -21.06 7.43 -19.49
N LYS A 11 -22.02 6.93 -20.28
CA LYS A 11 -23.44 7.29 -20.18
C LYS A 11 -24.14 6.73 -18.94
N GLU A 12 -23.65 5.63 -18.37
CA GLU A 12 -24.17 5.07 -17.10
C GLU A 12 -23.56 5.71 -15.85
N ARG A 13 -22.42 6.41 -15.96
CA ARG A 13 -21.80 7.13 -14.82
C ARG A 13 -22.38 8.51 -14.55
N GLU A 14 -23.22 9.02 -15.43
CA GLU A 14 -23.85 10.34 -15.30
C GLU A 14 -25.35 10.24 -15.01
N GLN A 15 -25.79 9.26 -14.22
CA GLN A 15 -27.07 9.49 -13.54
C GLN A 15 -26.84 10.67 -12.58
N PRO A 16 -27.53 11.80 -12.78
CA PRO A 16 -27.36 12.95 -11.91
C PRO A 16 -27.59 12.47 -10.49
N ASN A 17 -26.74 12.93 -9.58
CA ASN A 17 -26.97 12.85 -8.15
C ASN A 17 -28.37 13.44 -7.93
N VAL A 18 -29.39 12.58 -7.88
CA VAL A 18 -30.76 13.01 -7.66
C VAL A 18 -30.66 13.65 -6.30
N VAL A 19 -30.82 14.97 -6.26
CA VAL A 19 -30.93 15.72 -5.02
C VAL A 19 -32.26 15.25 -4.43
N ILE A 20 -32.23 14.09 -3.79
CA ILE A 20 -33.35 13.53 -3.06
C ILE A 20 -33.64 14.60 -2.02
N GLN A 21 -34.80 15.24 -2.13
CA GLN A 21 -35.24 16.19 -1.14
C GLN A 21 -35.50 15.41 0.15
N LEU A 22 -34.47 15.28 1.00
CA LEU A 22 -34.49 14.56 2.28
C LEU A 22 -35.64 15.00 3.21
N ASN A 23 -36.19 16.19 2.95
CA ASN A 23 -37.35 16.74 3.63
C ASN A 23 -38.66 15.98 3.32
N ALA A 24 -38.80 15.38 2.13
CA ALA A 24 -40.04 14.76 1.66
C ALA A 24 -40.24 13.29 2.07
N LEU A 25 -39.18 12.58 2.51
CA LEU A 25 -39.25 11.14 2.84
C LEU A 25 -39.77 10.84 4.24
N GLY A 26 -40.44 9.70 4.41
CA GLY A 26 -40.82 9.17 5.72
C GLY A 26 -39.62 8.82 6.61
N LEU A 27 -39.81 8.70 7.93
CA LEU A 27 -38.75 8.32 8.86
C LEU A 27 -38.17 6.93 8.54
N ASP A 28 -39.04 5.97 8.23
CA ASP A 28 -38.65 4.59 7.90
C ASP A 28 -37.88 4.49 6.58
N GLU A 29 -38.28 5.28 5.59
CA GLU A 29 -37.59 5.35 4.30
C GLU A 29 -36.17 5.93 4.46
N LEU A 30 -36.03 6.95 5.31
CA LEU A 30 -34.75 7.58 5.60
C LEU A 30 -33.81 6.66 6.38
N ILE A 31 -34.35 5.87 7.32
CA ILE A 31 -33.59 4.82 8.03
C ILE A 31 -33.12 3.74 7.04
N SER A 32 -34.00 3.25 6.16
CA SER A 32 -33.64 2.27 5.14
C SER A 32 -32.54 2.78 4.19
N LEU A 33 -32.66 4.03 3.74
CA LEU A 33 -31.66 4.69 2.90
C LEU A 33 -30.31 4.79 3.62
N THR A 34 -30.31 5.17 4.91
CA THR A 34 -29.09 5.29 5.70
C THR A 34 -28.39 3.94 5.84
N LEU A 35 -29.13 2.86 6.09
CA LEU A 35 -28.56 1.51 6.17
C LEU A 35 -27.93 1.06 4.84
N LYS A 36 -28.60 1.33 3.71
CA LYS A 36 -28.05 1.03 2.38
C LYS A 36 -26.75 1.79 2.11
N LEU A 37 -26.73 3.10 2.41
CA LEU A 37 -25.53 3.92 2.25
C LEU A 37 -24.38 3.44 3.14
N GLU A 38 -24.67 3.01 4.37
CA GLU A 38 -23.66 2.43 5.27
C GLU A 38 -23.06 1.11 4.73
N GLU A 39 -23.89 0.25 4.14
CA GLU A 39 -23.44 -1.00 3.53
C GLU A 39 -22.57 -0.74 2.29
N GLU A 40 -23.01 0.16 1.40
CA GLU A 40 -22.21 0.62 0.26
C GLU A 40 -20.86 1.20 0.72
N TRP A 41 -20.88 2.08 1.73
CA TRP A 41 -19.67 2.68 2.27
C TRP A 41 -18.70 1.63 2.83
N LYS A 42 -19.22 0.62 3.53
CA LYS A 42 -18.43 -0.51 4.04
C LYS A 42 -17.81 -1.32 2.90
N GLN A 43 -18.57 -1.57 1.83
CA GLN A 43 -18.08 -2.28 0.65
C GLN A 43 -16.98 -1.49 -0.07
N ILE A 44 -17.16 -0.19 -0.26
CA ILE A 44 -16.17 0.70 -0.88
C ILE A 44 -14.88 0.72 -0.03
N LYS A 45 -15.01 0.78 1.30
CA LYS A 45 -13.87 0.72 2.22
C LYS A 45 -13.10 -0.59 2.13
N LYS A 46 -13.79 -1.73 1.98
CA LYS A 46 -13.15 -3.03 1.76
C LYS A 46 -12.39 -3.05 0.43
N ASN A 47 -12.99 -2.55 -0.64
CA ASN A 47 -12.34 -2.45 -1.96
C ASN A 47 -11.09 -1.56 -1.91
N TYR A 48 -11.17 -0.44 -1.20
CA TYR A 48 -10.04 0.45 -0.97
C TYR A 48 -8.86 -0.26 -0.28
N ALA A 49 -9.12 -1.02 0.79
CA ALA A 49 -8.08 -1.77 1.50
C ALA A 49 -7.43 -2.84 0.61
N ILE A 50 -8.21 -3.52 -0.23
CA ILE A 50 -7.69 -4.49 -1.21
C ILE A 50 -6.75 -3.80 -2.20
N LEU A 51 -7.11 -2.63 -2.71
CA LEU A 51 -6.28 -1.87 -3.65
C LEU A 51 -4.99 -1.36 -3.00
N GLU A 52 -5.05 -0.86 -1.76
CA GLU A 52 -3.83 -0.48 -1.02
C GLU A 52 -2.90 -1.68 -0.80
N GLY A 53 -3.45 -2.82 -0.39
CA GLY A 53 -2.69 -4.06 -0.23
C GLY A 53 -2.05 -4.52 -1.54
N ALA A 54 -2.75 -4.35 -2.66
CA ALA A 54 -2.22 -4.66 -3.98
C ALA A 54 -1.04 -3.73 -4.35
N VAL A 55 -1.11 -2.42 -4.07
CA VAL A 55 0.01 -1.49 -4.30
C VAL A 55 1.26 -1.93 -3.54
N VAL A 56 1.12 -2.25 -2.25
CA VAL A 56 2.24 -2.72 -1.42
C VAL A 56 2.81 -4.04 -1.97
N THR A 57 1.96 -4.94 -2.45
CA THR A 57 2.40 -6.22 -3.04
C THR A 57 3.19 -6.00 -4.33
N TYR A 58 2.73 -5.11 -5.23
CA TYR A 58 3.47 -4.78 -6.44
C TYR A 58 4.80 -4.08 -6.16
N ASP A 59 4.84 -3.22 -5.13
CA ASP A 59 6.08 -2.56 -4.70
C ASP A 59 7.10 -3.58 -4.17
N LYS A 60 6.65 -4.56 -3.36
CA LYS A 60 7.50 -5.70 -2.94
C LYS A 60 8.04 -6.47 -4.13
N CYS A 61 7.20 -6.81 -5.12
CA CYS A 61 7.64 -7.52 -6.32
C CYS A 61 8.68 -6.73 -7.12
N LYS A 62 8.48 -5.41 -7.28
CA LYS A 62 9.46 -4.52 -7.92
C LYS A 62 10.79 -4.55 -7.17
N ASN A 63 10.78 -4.37 -5.86
CA ASN A 63 11.99 -4.40 -5.03
C ASN A 63 12.71 -5.75 -5.12
N SER A 64 11.97 -6.87 -5.18
CA SER A 64 12.57 -8.19 -5.39
C SER A 64 13.28 -8.32 -6.74
N VAL A 65 12.73 -7.74 -7.82
CA VAL A 65 13.38 -7.76 -9.15
C VAL A 65 14.66 -6.93 -9.15
N GLU A 66 14.65 -5.77 -8.49
CA GLU A 66 15.83 -4.91 -8.34
C GLU A 66 16.93 -5.57 -7.49
N GLN A 67 16.57 -6.25 -6.39
CA GLN A 67 17.50 -6.97 -5.52
C GLN A 67 18.22 -8.13 -6.20
N LEU A 68 17.56 -8.80 -7.16
CA LEU A 68 18.15 -9.90 -7.92
C LEU A 68 19.14 -9.42 -8.99
N ASN A 69 19.17 -8.11 -9.29
CA ASN A 69 20.08 -7.53 -10.27
C ASN A 69 20.70 -6.19 -9.79
N PRO A 70 21.49 -6.22 -8.71
CA PRO A 70 22.00 -5.02 -8.04
C PRO A 70 23.01 -4.22 -8.89
N SER A 71 23.60 -4.84 -9.91
CA SER A 71 24.58 -4.21 -10.80
C SER A 71 23.95 -3.32 -11.88
N LYS A 72 22.73 -3.64 -12.34
CA LYS A 72 22.04 -2.88 -13.41
C LYS A 72 21.10 -1.81 -12.86
N PHE A 73 20.55 -2.03 -11.69
CA PHE A 73 19.69 -1.09 -10.99
C PHE A 73 20.35 -0.95 -9.63
N GLU A 74 20.99 0.19 -9.34
CA GLU A 74 21.70 0.45 -8.08
C GLU A 74 20.78 0.17 -6.88
N ALA A 75 20.70 -1.09 -6.48
CA ALA A 75 19.87 -1.53 -5.39
C ALA A 75 20.62 -1.07 -4.16
N LYS A 76 20.11 -0.02 -3.50
CA LYS A 76 20.46 0.23 -2.10
C LYS A 76 20.20 -1.07 -1.38
N ASN A 77 21.26 -1.71 -0.96
CA ASN A 77 21.28 -3.05 -0.37
C ASN A 77 20.39 -3.04 0.89
N PHE A 78 19.09 -3.26 0.72
CA PHE A 78 18.13 -3.29 1.82
C PHE A 78 17.92 -4.73 2.26
N ASN A 79 19.01 -5.47 2.42
CA ASN A 79 19.02 -6.62 3.31
C ASN A 79 19.01 -6.08 4.74
N ALA A 80 17.82 -5.75 5.27
CA ALA A 80 17.66 -5.35 6.66
C ALA A 80 18.27 -6.39 7.62
N PHE A 81 18.24 -7.67 7.24
CA PHE A 81 18.80 -8.78 8.00
C PHE A 81 20.35 -8.87 7.94
N MET A 82 20.97 -8.60 6.78
CA MET A 82 22.45 -8.66 6.66
C MET A 82 23.14 -7.44 7.28
N ASN A 83 22.48 -6.28 7.26
CA ASN A 83 22.99 -5.06 7.88
C ASN A 83 23.05 -5.20 9.42
N GLU A 84 22.22 -6.07 10.00
CA GLU A 84 22.25 -6.40 11.43
C GLU A 84 23.43 -7.33 11.78
N LEU A 85 23.80 -8.24 10.87
CA LEU A 85 24.94 -9.14 11.03
C LEU A 85 26.29 -8.43 10.82
N GLU A 86 26.40 -7.54 9.84
CA GLU A 86 27.60 -6.69 9.63
C GLU A 86 27.78 -5.63 10.73
N ARG A 87 26.68 -5.25 11.42
CA ARG A 87 26.74 -4.42 12.63
C ARG A 87 27.20 -5.20 13.86
N SER A 88 27.16 -6.53 13.86
CA SER A 88 27.70 -7.30 14.97
C SER A 88 29.23 -7.14 15.01
N GLU A 89 29.73 -6.53 16.09
CA GLU A 89 31.12 -6.08 16.25
C GLU A 89 32.17 -7.22 16.24
N LEU A 90 31.74 -8.48 16.15
CA LEU A 90 32.59 -9.67 16.26
C LEU A 90 33.53 -9.87 15.07
N ILE A 91 33.16 -9.46 13.85
CA ILE A 91 34.05 -9.63 12.66
C ILE A 91 35.18 -8.57 12.66
N LYS A 92 34.92 -7.37 13.21
CA LYS A 92 35.91 -6.28 13.26
C LYS A 92 37.05 -6.56 14.25
N LEU A 93 36.81 -7.36 15.27
CA LEU A 93 37.82 -7.71 16.27
C LEU A 93 38.82 -8.75 15.73
N CYS A 94 38.41 -9.66 14.86
CA CYS A 94 39.27 -10.71 14.31
C CYS A 94 40.38 -10.15 13.39
N ASN A 95 40.09 -9.10 12.61
CA ASN A 95 41.05 -8.51 11.67
C ASN A 95 42.04 -7.51 12.33
N LYS A 96 41.75 -7.01 13.53
CA LYS A 96 42.55 -5.96 14.19
C LYS A 96 43.75 -6.51 14.96
N GLU A 97 43.71 -7.77 15.38
CA GLU A 97 44.86 -8.39 16.08
C GLU A 97 46.02 -8.74 15.14
N GLN A 98 45.76 -8.93 13.84
CA GLN A 98 46.82 -9.28 12.88
C GLN A 98 47.70 -8.10 12.44
N SER A 99 47.26 -6.84 12.62
CA SER A 99 47.98 -5.67 12.10
C SER A 99 48.89 -4.96 13.12
N ALA A 100 48.90 -5.37 14.39
CA ALA A 100 49.68 -4.71 15.45
C ALA A 100 51.15 -5.20 15.56
N GLY A 101 51.53 -6.24 14.81
CA GLY A 101 52.79 -6.96 15.00
C GLY A 101 53.85 -6.81 13.90
N ARG A 102 54.12 -5.60 13.37
CA ARG A 102 55.40 -5.34 12.67
C ARG A 102 55.67 -3.85 12.45
N ARG A 103 56.53 -3.25 13.27
CA ARG A 103 57.31 -2.04 12.91
C ARG A 103 58.78 -2.40 13.01
N LEU A 104 59.53 -2.22 11.93
CA LEU A 104 60.93 -1.81 12.01
C LEU A 104 61.41 -1.21 10.67
N LEU A 105 61.93 0.03 10.79
CA LEU A 105 62.96 0.77 10.05
C LEU A 105 62.88 1.02 8.52
N THR A 106 62.89 2.32 8.23
CA THR A 106 63.37 2.98 7.01
C THR A 106 64.89 2.79 6.84
N GLU A 107 65.37 2.58 5.60
CA GLU A 107 66.45 3.31 4.89
C GLU A 107 66.62 2.72 3.46
N GLY A 108 67.03 3.53 2.47
CA GLY A 108 67.60 3.05 1.20
C GLY A 108 66.91 3.53 -0.09
N GLU A 109 67.66 4.28 -0.90
CA GLU A 109 67.30 4.88 -2.20
C GLU A 109 67.16 3.88 -3.38
N GLU A 110 66.62 4.39 -4.48
CA GLU A 110 66.14 3.78 -5.74
C GLU A 110 66.74 2.43 -6.19
N PRO A 111 65.87 1.41 -6.24
CA PRO A 111 65.41 0.80 -7.51
C PRO A 111 63.88 0.82 -7.66
N ARG A 112 63.20 1.59 -6.82
CA ARG A 112 61.75 1.57 -6.55
C ARG A 112 60.82 1.82 -7.74
N ALA A 113 61.26 2.57 -8.75
CA ALA A 113 60.36 3.03 -9.82
C ALA A 113 60.00 1.91 -10.82
N LYS A 114 60.94 1.02 -11.15
CA LYS A 114 60.67 -0.12 -12.04
C LYS A 114 59.82 -1.18 -11.34
N ASP A 115 60.10 -1.42 -10.07
CA ASP A 115 59.30 -2.32 -9.24
C ASP A 115 57.88 -1.76 -9.07
N SER A 116 57.72 -0.44 -8.91
CA SER A 116 56.41 0.21 -8.83
C SER A 116 55.63 0.12 -10.15
N LEU A 117 56.29 0.29 -11.30
CA LEU A 117 55.66 0.13 -12.62
C LEU A 117 55.23 -1.32 -12.87
N GLN A 118 56.12 -2.28 -12.59
CA GLN A 118 55.78 -3.70 -12.71
C GLN A 118 54.63 -4.06 -11.77
N GLN A 119 54.63 -3.54 -10.54
CA GLN A 119 53.57 -3.80 -9.57
C GLN A 119 52.24 -3.15 -9.96
N LEU A 120 52.25 -2.01 -10.65
CA LEU A 120 51.05 -1.41 -11.24
C LEU A 120 50.53 -2.24 -12.43
N ASP A 121 51.41 -2.74 -13.30
CA ASP A 121 51.02 -3.62 -14.41
C ASP A 121 50.40 -4.92 -13.89
N THR A 122 50.96 -5.55 -12.85
CA THR A 122 50.35 -6.75 -12.22
C THR A 122 49.00 -6.46 -11.58
N LEU A 123 48.82 -5.25 -11.01
CA LEU A 123 47.55 -4.82 -10.43
C LEU A 123 46.51 -4.52 -11.50
N ILE A 124 46.92 -3.94 -12.65
CA ILE A 124 46.05 -3.71 -13.81
C ILE A 124 45.59 -5.05 -14.39
N ASP A 125 46.51 -5.99 -14.59
CA ASP A 125 46.18 -7.34 -15.03
C ASP A 125 45.24 -8.05 -14.03
N GLN A 126 45.47 -7.90 -12.73
CA GLN A 126 44.57 -8.44 -11.70
C GLN A 126 43.19 -7.77 -11.69
N ILE A 127 43.08 -6.47 -11.97
CA ILE A 127 41.80 -5.77 -12.11
C ILE A 127 41.08 -6.22 -13.39
N ASP A 128 41.80 -6.44 -14.49
CA ASP A 128 41.22 -6.90 -15.76
C ASP A 128 40.77 -8.36 -15.70
N ILE A 129 41.52 -9.22 -15.00
CA ILE A 129 41.09 -10.60 -14.67
C ILE A 129 39.86 -10.55 -13.76
N SER A 130 39.88 -9.74 -12.70
CA SER A 130 38.73 -9.59 -11.80
C SER A 130 37.49 -9.02 -12.50
N LYS A 131 37.66 -8.14 -13.49
CA LYS A 131 36.57 -7.64 -14.35
C LYS A 131 36.05 -8.73 -15.28
N LYS A 132 36.92 -9.51 -15.92
CA LYS A 132 36.51 -10.63 -16.78
C LYS A 132 35.80 -11.73 -16.00
N ASP A 133 36.24 -12.04 -14.78
CA ASP A 133 35.60 -13.00 -13.90
C ASP A 133 34.25 -12.47 -13.36
N ALA A 134 34.15 -11.16 -13.10
CA ALA A 134 32.89 -10.51 -12.72
C ALA A 134 31.84 -10.44 -13.85
N GLU A 135 32.27 -10.37 -15.11
CA GLU A 135 31.38 -10.43 -16.28
C GLU A 135 30.97 -11.87 -16.63
N ALA A 136 31.77 -12.87 -16.26
CA ALA A 136 31.48 -14.29 -16.52
C ALA A 136 30.65 -14.96 -15.41
N GLU A 137 30.72 -14.49 -14.16
CA GLU A 137 29.88 -15.00 -13.07
C GLU A 137 28.52 -14.29 -13.05
N LYS A 138 27.57 -14.78 -13.85
CA LYS A 138 26.15 -14.69 -13.45
C LYS A 138 26.03 -15.44 -12.12
N LYS A 139 26.20 -14.73 -11.00
CA LYS A 139 26.22 -15.28 -9.64
C LYS A 139 24.98 -16.15 -9.44
N ALA A 140 25.18 -17.47 -9.46
CA ALA A 140 24.14 -18.43 -9.19
C ALA A 140 23.72 -18.25 -7.73
N LEU A 141 22.59 -17.58 -7.50
CA LEU A 141 22.06 -17.33 -6.16
C LEU A 141 21.54 -18.65 -5.59
N ASP A 142 22.08 -19.06 -4.44
CA ASP A 142 21.58 -20.22 -3.70
C ASP A 142 20.32 -19.82 -2.92
N VAL A 143 19.24 -20.58 -3.10
CA VAL A 143 17.89 -20.26 -2.61
C VAL A 143 17.21 -21.51 -2.09
N HIS A 144 16.53 -21.39 -0.96
CA HIS A 144 15.66 -22.44 -0.43
C HIS A 144 14.22 -22.24 -0.90
N ILE A 145 13.71 -23.22 -1.64
CA ILE A 145 12.36 -23.17 -2.21
C ILE A 145 11.41 -23.93 -1.27
N PRO A 146 10.36 -23.30 -0.73
CA PRO A 146 9.36 -24.00 0.06
C PRO A 146 8.52 -24.92 -0.84
N LEU A 147 8.52 -26.22 -0.57
CA LEU A 147 7.56 -27.16 -1.17
C LEU A 147 6.25 -27.18 -0.40
N THR A 148 6.34 -27.08 0.93
CA THR A 148 5.22 -27.12 1.88
C THR A 148 5.61 -26.29 3.11
N SER A 149 4.68 -26.00 4.01
CA SER A 149 4.89 -25.14 5.18
C SER A 149 6.11 -25.49 6.06
N LEU A 150 6.57 -26.75 6.06
CA LEU A 150 7.70 -27.22 6.89
C LEU A 150 8.89 -27.76 6.08
N VAL A 151 8.78 -27.87 4.75
CA VAL A 151 9.80 -28.53 3.91
C VAL A 151 10.35 -27.56 2.88
N TYR A 152 11.66 -27.35 2.94
CA TYR A 152 12.41 -26.50 2.03
C TYR A 152 13.43 -27.33 1.26
N ILE A 153 13.57 -27.07 -0.04
CA ILE A 153 14.58 -27.71 -0.90
C ILE A 153 15.60 -26.67 -1.33
N PRO A 154 16.92 -26.96 -1.20
CA PRO A 154 17.96 -26.10 -1.73
C PRO A 154 17.99 -26.14 -3.26
N GLY A 155 18.16 -24.98 -3.90
CA GLY A 155 18.24 -24.84 -5.35
C GLY A 155 18.98 -23.57 -5.74
N LYS A 156 19.44 -23.50 -6.99
CA LYS A 156 20.19 -22.34 -7.50
C LYS A 156 19.41 -21.65 -8.60
N ILE A 157 19.38 -20.32 -8.58
CA ILE A 157 18.79 -19.51 -9.64
C ILE A 157 19.83 -19.35 -10.76
N VAL A 158 19.50 -19.86 -11.94
CA VAL A 158 20.37 -19.83 -13.13
C VAL A 158 20.18 -18.55 -13.96
N ASP A 159 18.94 -18.03 -14.00
CA ASP A 159 18.58 -16.85 -14.78
C ASP A 159 18.00 -15.76 -13.87
N THR A 160 18.66 -14.61 -13.84
CA THR A 160 18.27 -13.41 -13.07
C THR A 160 17.72 -12.29 -13.95
N GLU A 161 17.65 -12.49 -15.28
CA GLU A 161 17.24 -11.46 -16.23
C GLU A 161 15.79 -11.63 -16.69
N ASN A 162 15.28 -12.86 -16.72
CA ASN A 162 13.93 -13.15 -17.16
C ASN A 162 13.01 -13.55 -15.99
N PHE A 163 11.87 -12.87 -15.90
CA PHE A 163 10.88 -13.07 -14.86
C PHE A 163 9.56 -13.55 -15.45
N LEU A 164 8.87 -14.41 -14.71
CA LEU A 164 7.55 -14.90 -15.07
C LEU A 164 6.48 -14.06 -14.36
N ILE A 165 5.74 -13.26 -15.13
CA ILE A 165 4.72 -12.34 -14.59
C ILE A 165 3.32 -12.89 -14.87
N ARG A 166 2.47 -12.92 -13.84
CA ARG A 166 1.03 -13.19 -14.00
C ARG A 166 0.32 -11.92 -14.47
N MET A 167 -0.24 -11.97 -15.68
CA MET A 167 -0.83 -10.80 -16.35
C MET A 167 -2.37 -10.75 -16.27
N GLY A 168 -3.04 -11.86 -15.90
CA GLY A 168 -4.50 -11.92 -15.88
C GLY A 168 -5.06 -13.32 -15.63
N THR A 169 -6.01 -13.75 -16.47
CA THR A 169 -6.80 -15.01 -16.49
C THR A 169 -5.95 -16.28 -16.49
N ASN A 170 -5.13 -16.46 -15.45
CA ASN A 170 -4.20 -17.57 -15.21
C ASN A 170 -3.16 -17.80 -16.31
N TYR A 171 -2.80 -16.78 -17.09
CA TYR A 171 -1.66 -16.83 -17.99
C TYR A 171 -0.44 -16.10 -17.40
N TYR A 172 0.72 -16.66 -17.71
CA TYR A 172 2.02 -16.14 -17.31
C TYR A 172 2.81 -15.74 -18.56
N VAL A 173 3.52 -14.62 -18.47
CA VAL A 173 4.34 -14.11 -19.56
C VAL A 173 5.76 -13.94 -19.06
N GLN A 174 6.73 -14.47 -19.81
CA GLN A 174 8.14 -14.24 -19.55
C GLN A 174 8.51 -12.84 -20.06
N ARG A 175 9.13 -12.02 -19.20
CA ARG A 175 9.55 -10.65 -19.50
C ARG A 175 10.94 -10.40 -18.94
N ASN A 176 11.66 -9.48 -19.56
CA ASN A 176 12.96 -9.04 -19.05
C ASN A 176 12.78 -8.20 -17.77
N ALA A 177 13.80 -8.12 -16.92
CA ALA A 177 13.86 -7.29 -15.72
C ALA A 177 13.39 -5.84 -15.95
N GLN A 178 13.89 -5.16 -16.99
CA GLN A 178 13.50 -3.77 -17.30
C GLN A 178 12.01 -3.64 -17.60
N GLN A 179 11.49 -4.50 -18.48
CA GLN A 179 10.07 -4.52 -18.85
C GLN A 179 9.17 -4.88 -17.65
N THR A 180 9.68 -5.70 -16.73
CA THR A 180 8.99 -6.11 -15.51
C THR A 180 8.81 -4.93 -14.56
N ILE A 181 9.87 -4.13 -14.36
CA ILE A 181 9.82 -2.92 -13.53
C ILE A 181 8.87 -1.89 -14.13
N GLU A 182 8.93 -1.66 -15.44
CA GLU A 182 8.01 -0.75 -16.15
C GLU A 182 6.55 -1.21 -16.02
N TYR A 183 6.30 -2.51 -16.13
CA TYR A 183 4.98 -3.10 -15.96
C TYR A 183 4.43 -2.83 -14.55
N PHE A 184 5.24 -3.08 -13.50
CA PHE A 184 4.82 -2.84 -12.12
C PHE A 184 4.61 -1.36 -11.84
N ASN A 185 5.48 -0.47 -12.31
CA ASN A 185 5.31 0.98 -12.16
C ASN A 185 4.00 1.46 -12.82
N THR A 186 3.72 1.00 -14.04
CA THR A 186 2.47 1.31 -14.75
C THR A 186 1.25 0.82 -13.97
N LYS A 187 1.31 -0.39 -13.41
CA LYS A 187 0.23 -0.96 -12.62
C LYS A 187 0.00 -0.19 -11.32
N ILE A 188 1.07 0.16 -10.60
CA ILE A 188 1.02 0.99 -9.40
C ILE A 188 0.40 2.36 -9.70
N GLY A 189 0.78 2.99 -10.82
CA GLY A 189 0.19 4.26 -11.28
C GLY A 189 -1.33 4.17 -11.44
N LYS A 190 -1.81 3.16 -12.18
CA LYS A 190 -3.25 2.92 -12.37
C LYS A 190 -3.98 2.64 -11.07
N LEU A 191 -3.40 1.83 -10.17
CA LEU A 191 -3.98 1.56 -8.86
C LEU A 191 -4.06 2.83 -8.00
N ASN A 192 -3.02 3.68 -8.02
CA ASN A 192 -3.01 4.94 -7.27
C ASN A 192 -4.08 5.91 -7.75
N GLU A 193 -4.35 5.99 -9.06
CA GLU A 193 -5.47 6.78 -9.58
C GLU A 193 -6.83 6.26 -9.10
N GLN A 194 -7.02 4.94 -9.12
CA GLN A 194 -8.25 4.31 -8.60
C GLN A 194 -8.41 4.56 -7.10
N ILE A 195 -7.33 4.44 -6.32
CA ILE A 195 -7.31 4.73 -4.88
C ILE A 195 -7.69 6.19 -4.62
N LYS A 196 -7.15 7.16 -5.37
CA LYS A 196 -7.51 8.58 -5.24
C LYS A 196 -9.01 8.81 -5.49
N LYS A 197 -9.58 8.21 -6.54
CA LYS A 197 -11.01 8.28 -6.84
C LYS A 197 -11.84 7.69 -5.69
N LEU A 198 -11.48 6.50 -5.20
CA LEU A 198 -12.17 5.86 -4.07
C LEU A 198 -12.07 6.68 -2.78
N LYS A 199 -10.94 7.34 -2.49
CA LYS A 199 -10.82 8.22 -1.31
C LYS A 199 -11.86 9.33 -1.32
N ILE A 200 -12.04 9.98 -2.47
CA ILE A 200 -13.03 11.05 -2.64
C ILE A 200 -14.44 10.48 -2.42
N THR A 201 -14.78 9.37 -3.08
CA THR A 201 -16.09 8.72 -2.93
C THR A 201 -16.38 8.26 -1.48
N ILE A 202 -15.36 7.78 -0.74
CA ILE A 202 -15.51 7.39 0.67
C ILE A 202 -15.88 8.60 1.54
N ILE A 203 -15.29 9.76 1.27
CA ILE A 203 -15.58 10.99 2.01
C ILE A 203 -16.97 11.51 1.66
N GLU A 204 -17.32 11.55 0.37
CA GLU A 204 -18.65 11.97 -0.10
C GLU A 204 -19.75 11.10 0.50
N LYS A 205 -19.63 9.78 0.40
CA LYS A 205 -20.60 8.83 0.97
C LYS A 205 -20.68 8.93 2.50
N LYS A 206 -19.58 9.22 3.19
CA LYS A 206 -19.60 9.46 4.64
C LYS A 206 -20.41 10.72 4.97
N ASN A 207 -20.19 11.81 4.24
CA ASN A 207 -20.94 13.05 4.42
C ASN A 207 -22.43 12.85 4.14
N GLU A 208 -22.80 12.09 3.11
CA GLU A 208 -24.20 11.73 2.81
C GLU A 208 -24.85 10.95 3.96
N ILE A 209 -24.15 9.97 4.53
CA ILE A 209 -24.62 9.21 5.70
C ILE A 209 -24.83 10.14 6.90
N ASP A 210 -23.88 11.03 7.17
CA ASP A 210 -23.96 11.96 8.30
C ASP A 210 -25.10 12.97 8.11
N LEU A 211 -25.34 13.45 6.88
CA LEU A 211 -26.51 14.26 6.53
C LEU A 211 -27.81 13.51 6.78
N CYS A 212 -27.94 12.26 6.30
CA CYS A 212 -29.13 11.44 6.53
C CYS A 212 -29.38 11.22 8.04
N LYS A 213 -28.34 10.95 8.82
CA LYS A 213 -28.43 10.81 10.28
C LYS A 213 -28.93 12.07 10.96
N ASN A 214 -28.44 13.24 10.56
CA ASN A 214 -28.92 14.53 11.09
C ASN A 214 -30.42 14.74 10.79
N TYR A 215 -30.86 14.41 9.58
CA TYR A 215 -32.29 14.49 9.22
C TYR A 215 -33.16 13.51 10.00
N ILE A 216 -32.68 12.27 10.24
CA ILE A 216 -33.37 11.30 11.11
C ILE A 216 -33.55 11.87 12.52
N GLN A 217 -32.51 12.49 13.08
CA GLN A 217 -32.55 13.09 14.41
C GLN A 217 -33.54 14.26 14.47
N LEU A 218 -33.51 15.16 13.48
CA LEU A 218 -34.41 16.31 13.39
C LEU A 218 -35.88 15.87 13.28
N LYS A 219 -36.18 14.89 12.40
CA LYS A 219 -37.54 14.35 12.25
C LYS A 219 -38.02 13.62 13.51
N ARG A 220 -37.13 12.87 14.16
CA ARG A 220 -37.43 12.22 15.45
C ARG A 220 -37.76 13.26 16.52
N GLN A 221 -37.02 14.36 16.59
CA GLN A 221 -37.31 15.45 17.52
C GLN A 221 -38.68 16.09 17.23
N MET A 222 -39.01 16.37 15.96
CA MET A 222 -40.32 16.93 15.59
C MET A 222 -41.50 16.00 15.92
N GLN A 223 -41.33 14.67 15.81
CA GLN A 223 -42.34 13.71 16.27
C GLN A 223 -42.53 13.75 17.80
N MET A 224 -41.44 13.91 18.57
CA MET A 224 -41.52 14.00 20.03
C MET A 224 -42.20 15.30 20.50
N THR A 225 -42.01 16.42 19.80
CA THR A 225 -42.66 17.69 20.13
C THR A 225 -44.10 17.79 19.59
N GLY A 226 -44.45 17.06 18.53
CA GLY A 226 -45.78 17.04 17.93
C GLY A 226 -46.77 16.04 18.56
N GLY A 227 -46.27 15.04 19.30
CA GLY A 227 -47.10 14.03 19.98
C GLY A 227 -47.49 14.35 21.42
N GLY A 228 -47.16 15.54 21.92
CA GLY A 228 -47.32 15.94 23.33
C GLY A 228 -48.16 17.19 23.53
N ALA A 229 -49.31 17.31 22.87
CA ALA A 229 -50.30 18.33 23.18
C ALA A 229 -51.72 17.80 22.95
N ALA A 230 -52.28 17.15 23.97
CA ALA A 230 -53.73 16.98 24.11
C ALA A 230 -54.18 17.70 25.39
N PRO A 231 -55.26 18.50 25.32
CA PRO A 231 -55.72 19.34 26.43
C PRO A 231 -56.48 18.47 27.45
N VAL A 232 -56.10 18.54 28.72
CA VAL A 232 -56.89 17.96 29.81
C VAL A 232 -58.03 18.94 30.13
N GLY A 233 -59.16 18.75 29.44
CA GLY A 233 -60.43 19.38 29.77
C GLY A 233 -61.33 18.42 30.56
N ALA A 234 -61.97 18.98 31.59
CA ALA A 234 -63.22 18.56 32.22
C ALA A 234 -63.23 17.32 33.14
N SER A 235 -63.33 17.60 34.45
CA SER A 235 -64.19 16.80 35.34
C SER A 235 -64.98 17.74 36.25
N ALA A 236 -66.29 17.78 36.03
CA ALA A 236 -67.26 18.40 36.93
C ALA A 236 -67.55 17.44 38.10
N ASN A 237 -67.57 17.93 39.35
CA ASN A 237 -68.73 17.75 40.25
C ASN A 237 -68.63 18.64 41.50
N GLY A 238 -69.79 19.05 42.00
CA GLY A 238 -69.98 20.28 42.80
C GLY A 238 -69.65 20.23 44.29
N GLN A 239 -69.64 21.43 44.89
CA GLN A 239 -70.36 21.70 46.14
C GLN A 239 -70.51 23.20 46.40
N GLN A 240 -71.70 23.52 46.90
CA GLN A 240 -72.23 24.83 47.26
C GLN A 240 -71.39 25.53 48.35
N ALA A 241 -71.28 26.86 48.29
CA ALA A 241 -71.55 27.77 49.42
C ALA A 241 -71.31 29.24 49.05
N THR A 242 -72.37 30.04 49.00
CA THR A 242 -72.35 31.49 49.30
C THR A 242 -72.10 31.70 50.80
N PRO A 243 -71.48 32.80 51.28
CA PRO A 243 -72.22 34.03 51.55
C PRO A 243 -71.42 35.33 51.25
N ARG A 244 -72.06 36.37 50.70
CA ARG A 244 -72.60 37.59 51.36
C ARG A 244 -71.56 38.70 51.55
N ALA A 245 -71.88 39.84 50.92
CA ALA A 245 -71.19 41.12 51.01
C ALA A 245 -71.20 41.73 52.42
N ALA A 246 -70.13 42.46 52.75
CA ALA A 246 -70.14 43.60 53.67
C ALA A 246 -68.90 44.49 53.49
N ASN A 247 -69.18 45.80 53.35
CA ASN A 247 -68.33 47.00 53.26
C ASN A 247 -67.47 47.23 52.02
#